data_AF-A0A2D6MI89-F1
#
_entry.id   AF-A0A2D6MI89-F1
#
_cell.length_a   1.000
_cell.length_b   1.000
_cell.length_c   1.000
_cell.angle_alpha   90.00
_cell.angle_beta   90.00
_cell.angle_gamma   90.00
#
_symmetry.space_group_name_H-M   'P 1'
#
loop_
_entity.id
_entity.type
_entity.pdbx_description
1 polymer ?
#
loop_
_entity_poly.entity_id
_entity_poly.type
_entity_poly.pdbx_seq_one_letter_code
_entity_poly.pdbx_strand_id
1 'polypeptide(L)'
;KFQTAGNLVKKVKSIMKQLPDWIRIAEISVDNRNSFELSNGSSIKAASTSGDAGRSEALSLLVLDEAAHIENLDELWTGLYPTLSTGGRCIAISTPNGVGNWFHKTCTDADAAANNFNLTTLQWDIHPDRDDDWFKKETKNMSKRQIAQELMCNFNTSGETVIEPACMEWLHTVVKEPKYRTGIDRNFWIWEDYDPSCNYLQVVDVARGDGADFSTFHIIKLETLEVIGEYQGKVTPDLFAKMLNQIGREFGNAMMVVENNNIGYTVLDKLAEFGYPNLYYSIKATHEYIEQHQAEYRTNAVPGFTTSMKTRPLIVAKLEEFIRNKLIRIYSTRTVNEMKTFIWRNGKPQAMKGYNDDLVIALAIACWVRDTAIQANSRDLNYQKAFADSIITSNTTFNTRVKGQHGYKRDNILDKMTEAKDLYKEFMWIIK
;
A
#
# COMPACT_ATOMS: atom_id res chain seq x y z
N LYS A 1 -16.87 1.77 -14.83
CA LYS A 1 -16.56 0.87 -15.97
C LYS A 1 -17.22 1.31 -17.29
N PHE A 2 -18.44 1.90 -17.30
CA PHE A 2 -19.03 2.49 -18.53
C PHE A 2 -18.15 3.57 -19.19
N GLN A 3 -17.46 4.39 -18.38
CA GLN A 3 -16.54 5.42 -18.88
C GLN A 3 -15.33 4.84 -19.65
N THR A 4 -14.89 3.63 -19.30
CA THR A 4 -13.80 2.92 -19.99
C THR A 4 -14.24 2.50 -21.40
N ALA A 5 -15.42 1.88 -21.53
CA ALA A 5 -16.02 1.55 -22.83
C ALA A 5 -16.23 2.81 -23.70
N GLY A 6 -16.68 3.92 -23.10
CA GLY A 6 -16.79 5.20 -23.81
C GLY A 6 -15.47 5.75 -24.33
N ASN A 7 -14.34 5.49 -23.64
CA ASN A 7 -13.02 5.89 -24.12
C ASN A 7 -12.58 5.07 -25.34
N LEU A 8 -12.90 3.78 -25.39
CA LEU A 8 -12.63 2.95 -26.57
C LEU A 8 -13.38 3.48 -27.80
N VAL A 9 -14.67 3.82 -27.65
CA VAL A 9 -15.48 4.42 -28.73
C VAL A 9 -14.83 5.71 -29.25
N LYS A 10 -14.35 6.57 -28.34
CA LYS A 10 -13.62 7.80 -28.73
C LYS A 10 -12.33 7.51 -29.50
N LYS A 11 -11.55 6.50 -29.08
CA LYS A 11 -10.32 6.09 -29.78
C LYS A 11 -10.62 5.60 -31.19
N VAL A 12 -11.58 4.69 -31.35
CA VAL A 12 -11.98 4.16 -32.67
C VAL A 12 -12.47 5.29 -33.59
N LYS A 13 -13.26 6.21 -33.04
CA LYS A 13 -13.73 7.39 -33.76
C LYS A 13 -12.58 8.30 -34.22
N SER A 14 -11.55 8.48 -33.39
CA SER A 14 -10.36 9.23 -33.76
C SER A 14 -9.61 8.55 -34.91
N ILE A 15 -9.45 7.23 -34.85
CA ILE A 15 -8.82 6.44 -35.92
C ILE A 15 -9.59 6.65 -37.23
N MET A 16 -10.92 6.49 -37.22
CA MET A 16 -11.76 6.66 -38.41
C MET A 16 -11.62 8.04 -39.07
N LYS A 17 -11.50 9.11 -38.26
CA LYS A 17 -11.32 10.49 -38.74
C LYS A 17 -9.93 10.74 -39.34
N GLN A 18 -8.93 9.98 -38.91
CA GLN A 18 -7.53 10.12 -39.36
C GLN A 18 -7.18 9.17 -40.50
N LEU A 19 -8.03 8.19 -40.81
CA LEU A 19 -7.83 7.30 -41.95
C LEU A 19 -7.84 8.11 -43.26
N PRO A 20 -6.86 7.89 -44.16
CA PRO A 20 -6.87 8.47 -45.50
C PRO A 20 -8.14 8.09 -46.27
N ASP A 21 -8.60 9.00 -47.14
CA ASP A 21 -9.86 8.81 -47.87
C ASP A 21 -9.85 7.54 -48.74
N TRP A 22 -8.69 7.12 -49.25
CA TRP A 22 -8.56 5.90 -50.06
C TRP A 22 -8.68 4.58 -49.27
N ILE A 23 -8.53 4.61 -47.93
CA ILE A 23 -8.81 3.46 -47.03
C ILE A 23 -10.24 3.54 -46.49
N ARG A 24 -10.85 4.73 -46.45
CA ARG A 24 -12.13 4.96 -45.79
C ARG A 24 -13.28 4.38 -46.62
N ILE A 25 -13.81 3.23 -46.18
CA ILE A 25 -14.92 2.53 -46.83
C ILE A 25 -16.30 3.11 -46.42
N ALA A 26 -16.39 3.73 -45.25
CA ALA A 26 -17.63 4.31 -44.73
C ALA A 26 -17.35 5.56 -43.89
N GLU A 27 -18.34 6.45 -43.86
CA GLU A 27 -18.29 7.72 -43.12
C GLU A 27 -19.19 7.67 -41.90
N ILE A 28 -18.91 8.51 -40.90
CA ILE A 28 -19.75 8.61 -39.70
C ILE A 28 -21.03 9.37 -40.06
N SER A 29 -22.16 8.67 -40.02
CA SER A 29 -23.49 9.23 -40.33
C SER A 29 -24.17 9.80 -39.08
N VAL A 30 -24.07 9.11 -37.95
CA VAL A 30 -24.61 9.54 -36.66
C VAL A 30 -23.50 9.56 -35.64
N ASP A 31 -23.35 10.68 -34.95
CA ASP A 31 -22.26 10.90 -34.00
C ASP A 31 -22.78 11.27 -32.60
N ASN A 32 -22.71 10.31 -31.67
CA ASN A 32 -23.02 10.51 -30.26
C ASN A 32 -21.77 10.35 -29.38
N ARG A 33 -21.89 10.78 -28.12
CA ARG A 33 -20.77 10.71 -27.16
C ARG A 33 -20.30 9.28 -26.86
N ASN A 34 -21.22 8.32 -26.81
CA ASN A 34 -20.96 6.94 -26.40
C ASN A 34 -21.29 5.91 -27.49
N SER A 35 -21.67 6.36 -28.68
CA SER A 35 -21.95 5.52 -29.83
C SER A 35 -21.80 6.31 -31.12
N PHE A 36 -21.54 5.63 -32.23
CA PHE A 36 -21.65 6.23 -33.55
C PHE A 36 -22.09 5.19 -34.58
N GLU A 37 -22.69 5.67 -35.66
CA GLU A 37 -23.12 4.86 -36.79
C GLU A 37 -22.37 5.29 -38.05
N LEU A 38 -22.12 4.31 -38.91
CA LEU A 38 -21.46 4.48 -40.19
C LEU A 38 -22.50 4.46 -41.33
N SER A 39 -22.16 5.07 -42.46
CA SER A 39 -23.01 5.14 -43.65
C SER A 39 -23.39 3.77 -44.23
N ASN A 40 -22.63 2.72 -43.91
CA ASN A 40 -22.92 1.33 -44.30
C ASN A 40 -23.83 0.59 -43.30
N GLY A 41 -24.39 1.28 -42.30
CA GLY A 41 -25.26 0.70 -41.27
C GLY A 41 -24.53 0.01 -40.12
N SER A 42 -23.19 -0.04 -40.12
CA SER A 42 -22.43 -0.54 -38.97
C SER A 42 -22.52 0.46 -37.82
N SER A 43 -22.74 -0.02 -36.60
CA SER A 43 -22.79 0.81 -35.40
C SER A 43 -21.86 0.30 -34.32
N ILE A 44 -21.31 1.23 -33.55
CA ILE A 44 -20.46 0.93 -32.40
C ILE A 44 -21.05 1.64 -31.19
N LYS A 45 -21.24 0.90 -30.10
CA LYS A 45 -21.91 1.38 -28.89
C LYS A 45 -21.15 0.94 -27.64
N ALA A 46 -20.91 1.88 -26.73
CA ALA A 46 -20.41 1.55 -25.40
C ALA A 46 -21.53 0.94 -24.55
N ALA A 47 -21.29 -0.24 -23.99
CA ALA A 47 -22.19 -0.90 -23.06
C ALA A 47 -21.61 -0.89 -21.63
N SER A 48 -22.49 -0.90 -20.62
CA SER A 48 -22.10 -1.13 -19.22
C SER A 48 -21.90 -2.62 -18.96
N THR A 49 -21.10 -2.96 -17.96
CA THR A 49 -20.90 -4.35 -17.50
C THR A 49 -21.96 -4.82 -16.50
N SER A 50 -23.18 -4.29 -16.55
CA SER A 50 -24.31 -4.74 -15.71
C SER A 50 -24.91 -6.02 -16.28
N GLY A 51 -25.42 -6.93 -15.44
CA GLY A 51 -25.84 -8.30 -15.85
C GLY A 51 -26.90 -8.38 -16.97
N ASP A 52 -27.65 -7.30 -17.21
CA ASP A 52 -28.65 -7.19 -18.28
C ASP A 52 -28.10 -6.61 -19.59
N ALA A 53 -26.87 -6.09 -19.59
CA ALA A 53 -26.30 -5.44 -20.77
C ALA A 53 -25.91 -6.48 -21.83
N GLY A 54 -26.40 -6.29 -23.06
CA GLY A 54 -26.03 -7.09 -24.23
C GLY A 54 -26.83 -8.39 -24.44
N ARG A 55 -27.81 -8.70 -23.58
CA ARG A 55 -28.74 -9.84 -23.77
C ARG A 55 -29.81 -9.59 -24.85
N SER A 56 -30.13 -8.32 -25.10
CA SER A 56 -31.23 -7.90 -25.98
C SER A 56 -30.79 -7.51 -27.39
N GLU A 57 -29.49 -7.53 -27.68
CA GLU A 57 -28.92 -7.07 -28.94
C GLU A 57 -28.16 -8.22 -29.63
N ALA A 58 -28.33 -8.39 -30.95
CA ALA A 58 -27.54 -9.32 -31.74
C ALA A 58 -26.20 -8.66 -32.09
N LEU A 59 -25.11 -9.16 -31.50
CA LEU A 59 -23.77 -8.56 -31.63
C LEU A 59 -22.95 -9.28 -32.70
N SER A 60 -22.42 -8.54 -33.67
CA SER A 60 -21.47 -9.06 -34.66
C SER A 60 -20.04 -9.15 -34.13
N LEU A 61 -19.67 -8.23 -33.22
CA LEU A 61 -18.39 -8.21 -32.53
C LEU A 61 -18.55 -7.65 -31.12
N LEU A 62 -18.18 -8.43 -30.11
CA LEU A 62 -18.05 -8.01 -28.73
C LEU A 62 -16.56 -7.74 -28.41
N VAL A 63 -16.26 -6.57 -27.87
CA VAL A 63 -14.92 -6.23 -27.36
C VAL A 63 -15.00 -6.05 -25.85
N LEU A 64 -14.29 -6.89 -25.12
CA LEU A 64 -14.13 -6.81 -23.67
C LEU A 64 -12.78 -6.15 -23.37
N ASP A 65 -12.83 -4.88 -22.96
CA ASP A 65 -11.67 -4.12 -22.52
C ASP A 65 -11.48 -4.31 -21.01
N GLU A 66 -10.23 -4.51 -20.57
CA GLU A 66 -9.86 -4.84 -19.18
C GLU A 66 -10.57 -6.09 -18.61
N ALA A 67 -10.69 -7.14 -19.44
CA ALA A 67 -11.51 -8.31 -19.13
C ALA A 67 -11.18 -9.00 -17.79
N ALA A 68 -9.91 -9.11 -17.41
CA ALA A 68 -9.50 -9.74 -16.13
C ALA A 68 -9.87 -8.88 -14.90
N HIS A 69 -10.22 -7.62 -15.09
CA HIS A 69 -10.61 -6.68 -14.05
C HIS A 69 -12.12 -6.46 -13.98
N ILE A 70 -12.91 -7.09 -14.85
CA ILE A 70 -14.37 -7.07 -14.80
C ILE A 70 -14.85 -7.99 -13.66
N GLU A 71 -15.63 -7.45 -12.73
CA GLU A 71 -16.19 -8.23 -11.62
C GLU A 71 -17.36 -9.06 -12.15
N ASN A 72 -17.50 -10.31 -11.70
CA ASN A 72 -18.52 -11.25 -12.11
C ASN A 72 -18.63 -11.44 -13.64
N LEU A 73 -17.49 -11.38 -14.34
CA LEU A 73 -17.48 -11.59 -15.80
C LEU A 73 -18.00 -12.97 -16.20
N ASP A 74 -17.84 -14.01 -15.37
CA ASP A 74 -18.39 -15.34 -15.63
C ASP A 74 -19.93 -15.32 -15.78
N GLU A 75 -20.64 -14.55 -14.95
CA GLU A 75 -22.10 -14.39 -15.02
C GLU A 75 -22.52 -13.57 -16.25
N LEU A 76 -21.78 -12.49 -16.53
CA LEU A 76 -22.01 -11.65 -17.70
C LEU A 76 -21.78 -12.44 -19.00
N TRP A 77 -20.69 -13.21 -19.06
CA TRP A 77 -20.35 -14.07 -20.19
C TRP A 77 -21.43 -15.10 -20.46
N THR A 78 -21.99 -15.71 -19.42
CA THR A 78 -23.11 -16.67 -19.57
C THR A 78 -24.33 -16.03 -20.25
N GLY A 79 -24.58 -14.74 -20.00
CA GLY A 79 -25.66 -13.99 -20.66
C GLY A 79 -25.32 -13.51 -22.08
N LEU A 80 -24.05 -13.22 -22.37
CA LEU A 80 -23.58 -12.73 -23.67
C LEU A 80 -23.28 -13.88 -24.66
N TYR A 81 -22.92 -15.05 -24.17
CA TYR A 81 -22.56 -16.19 -25.02
C TYR A 81 -23.66 -16.57 -26.04
N PRO A 82 -24.96 -16.61 -25.68
CA PRO A 82 -26.01 -16.90 -26.65
C PRO A 82 -26.12 -15.86 -27.76
N THR A 83 -25.88 -14.57 -27.47
CA THR A 83 -25.98 -13.51 -28.49
C THR A 83 -24.83 -13.50 -29.48
N LEU A 84 -23.70 -14.13 -29.12
CA LEU A 84 -22.57 -14.38 -30.02
C LEU A 84 -22.71 -15.67 -30.81
N SER A 85 -23.49 -16.64 -30.32
CA SER A 85 -23.62 -17.96 -30.96
C SER A 85 -24.25 -17.93 -32.36
N THR A 86 -24.88 -16.82 -32.75
CA THR A 86 -25.47 -16.58 -34.08
C THR A 86 -24.47 -16.12 -35.14
N GLY A 87 -23.16 -16.25 -34.90
CA GLY A 87 -22.08 -15.85 -35.82
C GLY A 87 -21.32 -14.59 -35.39
N GLY A 88 -21.52 -14.14 -34.15
CA GLY A 88 -20.77 -13.05 -33.54
C GLY A 88 -19.35 -13.47 -33.15
N ARG A 89 -18.45 -12.49 -33.05
CA ARG A 89 -17.05 -12.68 -32.63
C ARG A 89 -16.80 -12.00 -31.28
N CYS A 90 -15.82 -12.48 -30.52
CA CYS A 90 -15.40 -11.84 -29.27
C CYS A 90 -13.89 -11.57 -29.29
N ILE A 91 -13.49 -10.38 -28.84
CA ILE A 91 -12.10 -10.02 -28.56
C ILE A 91 -12.04 -9.59 -27.09
N ALA A 92 -11.25 -10.29 -26.29
CA ALA A 92 -10.99 -9.94 -24.90
C ALA A 92 -9.54 -9.44 -24.76
N ILE A 93 -9.38 -8.24 -24.21
CA ILE A 93 -8.09 -7.57 -24.04
C ILE A 93 -7.95 -7.24 -22.56
N SER A 94 -6.84 -7.62 -21.94
CA SER A 94 -6.58 -7.33 -20.52
C SER A 94 -5.13 -7.56 -20.16
N THR A 95 -4.65 -6.87 -19.13
CA THR A 95 -3.52 -7.36 -18.33
C THR A 95 -4.01 -8.50 -17.42
N PRO A 96 -3.14 -9.48 -17.09
CA PRO A 96 -3.46 -10.51 -16.10
C PRO A 96 -3.90 -9.92 -14.76
N ASN A 97 -4.76 -10.64 -14.02
CA ASN A 97 -5.20 -10.25 -12.69
C ASN A 97 -5.31 -11.48 -11.77
N GLY A 98 -4.16 -12.12 -11.55
CA GLY A 98 -4.09 -13.41 -10.85
C GLY A 98 -4.72 -14.57 -11.62
N VAL A 99 -4.87 -15.71 -10.95
CA VAL A 99 -5.41 -16.96 -11.52
C VAL A 99 -6.84 -17.22 -11.08
N GLY A 100 -7.58 -17.98 -11.90
CA GLY A 100 -8.91 -18.50 -11.55
C GLY A 100 -10.10 -17.59 -11.90
N ASN A 101 -9.85 -16.35 -12.35
CA ASN A 101 -10.87 -15.52 -12.99
C ASN A 101 -11.20 -16.03 -14.41
N TRP A 102 -12.30 -15.51 -15.00
CA TRP A 102 -12.74 -15.89 -16.35
C TRP A 102 -11.63 -15.75 -17.41
N PHE A 103 -10.90 -14.63 -17.39
CA PHE A 103 -9.88 -14.32 -18.38
C PHE A 103 -8.72 -15.31 -18.32
N HIS A 104 -8.22 -15.63 -17.11
CA HIS A 104 -7.21 -16.64 -16.88
C HIS A 104 -7.64 -18.02 -17.40
N LYS A 105 -8.86 -18.46 -17.03
CA LYS A 105 -9.40 -19.75 -17.49
C LYS A 105 -9.48 -19.80 -19.01
N THR A 106 -10.00 -18.74 -19.63
CA THR A 106 -10.15 -18.64 -21.08
C THR A 106 -8.79 -18.67 -21.78
N CYS A 107 -7.78 -17.97 -21.24
CA CYS A 107 -6.41 -18.02 -21.79
C CYS A 107 -5.78 -19.41 -21.62
N THR A 108 -5.95 -20.04 -20.46
CA THR A 108 -5.42 -21.39 -20.18
C THR A 108 -6.04 -22.43 -21.11
N ASP A 109 -7.36 -22.38 -21.26
CA ASP A 109 -8.11 -23.27 -22.15
C ASP A 109 -7.77 -23.00 -23.63
N ALA A 110 -7.49 -21.74 -24.01
CA ALA A 110 -7.05 -21.39 -25.36
C ALA A 110 -5.66 -21.95 -25.67
N ASP A 111 -4.71 -21.84 -24.74
CA ASP A 111 -3.36 -22.40 -24.86
C ASP A 111 -3.39 -23.95 -24.96
N ALA A 112 -4.30 -24.59 -24.21
CA ALA A 112 -4.55 -26.03 -24.29
C ALA A 112 -5.42 -26.46 -25.49
N ALA A 113 -5.84 -25.52 -26.36
CA ALA A 113 -6.79 -25.75 -27.45
C ALA A 113 -8.12 -26.40 -27.02
N ALA A 114 -8.53 -26.19 -25.77
CA ALA A 114 -9.78 -26.68 -25.17
C ALA A 114 -10.98 -25.74 -25.45
N ASN A 115 -10.74 -24.53 -25.95
CA ASN A 115 -11.78 -23.59 -26.38
C ASN A 115 -11.48 -23.00 -27.77
N ASN A 116 -12.42 -22.20 -28.30
CA ASN A 116 -12.32 -21.58 -29.62
C ASN A 116 -11.64 -20.20 -29.62
N PHE A 117 -11.03 -19.79 -28.50
CA PHE A 117 -10.27 -18.54 -28.46
C PHE A 117 -8.86 -18.75 -29.01
N ASN A 118 -8.33 -17.73 -29.68
CA ASN A 118 -6.93 -17.69 -30.08
C ASN A 118 -6.19 -16.75 -29.12
N LEU A 119 -5.22 -17.30 -28.38
CA LEU A 119 -4.41 -16.53 -27.43
C LEU A 119 -3.31 -15.78 -28.17
N THR A 120 -3.18 -14.48 -27.91
CA THR A 120 -2.06 -13.67 -28.40
C THR A 120 -1.52 -12.84 -27.25
N THR A 121 -0.26 -13.07 -26.90
CA THR A 121 0.43 -12.35 -25.82
C THR A 121 1.23 -11.20 -26.40
N LEU A 122 0.93 -9.98 -25.94
CA LEU A 122 1.64 -8.77 -26.36
C LEU A 122 2.48 -8.21 -25.21
N GLN A 123 3.75 -8.65 -25.13
CA GLN A 123 4.69 -8.19 -24.10
C GLN A 123 5.24 -6.79 -24.41
N TRP A 124 5.93 -6.21 -23.44
CA TRP A 124 6.45 -4.84 -23.53
C TRP A 124 7.42 -4.61 -24.69
N ASP A 125 8.21 -5.62 -25.05
CA ASP A 125 9.28 -5.59 -26.06
C ASP A 125 8.75 -5.61 -27.51
N ILE A 126 7.45 -5.88 -27.69
CA ILE A 126 6.81 -5.89 -29.01
C ILE A 126 6.54 -4.47 -29.53
N HIS A 127 6.47 -3.48 -28.64
CA HIS A 127 6.20 -2.10 -29.05
C HIS A 127 7.44 -1.48 -29.72
N PRO A 128 7.35 -0.90 -30.93
CA PRO A 128 8.51 -0.42 -31.69
C PRO A 128 9.32 0.67 -30.98
N ASP A 129 8.67 1.47 -30.12
CA ASP A 129 9.32 2.55 -29.35
C ASP A 129 9.82 2.12 -27.97
N ARG A 130 9.79 0.82 -27.62
CA ARG A 130 10.25 0.33 -26.31
C ARG A 130 11.53 -0.48 -26.46
N ASP A 131 12.57 -0.07 -25.75
CA ASP A 131 13.86 -0.73 -25.69
C ASP A 131 14.23 -1.10 -24.24
N ASP A 132 15.38 -1.75 -24.07
CA ASP A 132 15.88 -2.16 -22.75
C ASP A 132 16.11 -0.97 -21.80
N ASP A 133 16.42 0.21 -22.35
CA ASP A 133 16.65 1.42 -21.56
C ASP A 133 15.33 2.00 -21.06
N TRP A 134 14.28 1.98 -21.89
CA TRP A 134 12.91 2.26 -21.47
C TRP A 134 12.47 1.29 -20.37
N PHE A 135 12.70 -0.02 -20.55
CA PHE A 135 12.32 -1.03 -19.56
C PHE A 135 13.01 -0.78 -18.22
N LYS A 136 14.33 -0.56 -18.17
CA LYS A 136 15.05 -0.25 -16.92
C LYS A 136 14.55 1.02 -16.24
N LYS A 137 14.20 2.05 -17.02
CA LYS A 137 13.69 3.32 -16.49
C LYS A 137 12.30 3.15 -15.88
N GLU A 138 11.40 2.46 -16.58
CA GLU A 138 10.01 2.26 -16.18
C GLU A 138 9.91 1.29 -14.98
N THR A 139 10.75 0.24 -14.98
CA THR A 139 10.76 -0.79 -13.93
C THR A 139 11.43 -0.35 -12.63
N LYS A 140 12.18 0.76 -12.61
CA LYS A 140 12.94 1.23 -11.44
C LYS A 140 12.09 1.43 -10.19
N ASN A 141 10.83 1.83 -10.37
CA ASN A 141 9.87 2.07 -9.28
C ASN A 141 8.76 0.99 -9.21
N MET A 142 8.91 -0.11 -9.95
CA MET A 142 7.94 -1.19 -9.97
C MET A 142 8.49 -2.41 -9.23
N SER A 143 7.62 -3.10 -8.49
CA SER A 143 7.96 -4.41 -7.94
C SER A 143 8.11 -5.45 -9.07
N LYS A 144 8.92 -6.50 -8.88
CA LYS A 144 9.05 -7.62 -9.84
C LYS A 144 7.69 -8.17 -10.28
N ARG A 145 6.72 -8.16 -9.37
CA ARG A 145 5.33 -8.53 -9.64
C ARG A 145 4.61 -7.57 -10.58
N GLN A 146 4.67 -6.26 -10.33
CA GLN A 146 4.05 -5.28 -11.23
C GLN A 146 4.65 -5.38 -12.63
N ILE A 147 5.95 -5.63 -12.72
CA ILE A 147 6.64 -5.88 -13.99
C ILE A 147 6.08 -7.15 -14.65
N ALA A 148 5.98 -8.25 -13.89
CA ALA A 148 5.45 -9.51 -14.40
C ALA A 148 4.00 -9.39 -14.90
N GLN A 149 3.16 -8.64 -14.19
CA GLN A 149 1.74 -8.46 -14.49
C GLN A 149 1.51 -7.45 -15.63
N GLU A 150 2.11 -6.26 -15.55
CA GLU A 150 1.84 -5.15 -16.48
C GLU A 150 2.69 -5.22 -17.76
N LEU A 151 3.92 -5.75 -17.69
CA LEU A 151 4.87 -5.72 -18.80
C LEU A 151 5.12 -7.11 -19.41
N MET A 152 5.05 -8.19 -18.62
CA MET A 152 5.36 -9.55 -19.08
C MET A 152 4.13 -10.45 -19.26
N CYS A 153 2.92 -9.94 -18.99
CA CYS A 153 1.66 -10.69 -19.13
C CYS A 153 1.64 -12.04 -18.38
N ASN A 154 2.25 -12.12 -17.21
CA ASN A 154 2.34 -13.36 -16.43
C ASN A 154 1.14 -13.54 -15.47
N PHE A 155 0.51 -14.71 -15.53
CA PHE A 155 -0.61 -15.10 -14.67
C PHE A 155 -0.20 -15.68 -13.30
N ASN A 156 1.03 -16.22 -13.17
CA ASN A 156 1.46 -17.11 -12.07
C ASN A 156 1.63 -16.46 -10.69
N THR A 157 1.10 -15.26 -10.45
CA THR A 157 1.28 -14.60 -9.15
C THR A 157 0.29 -15.08 -8.08
N SER A 158 -0.48 -16.13 -8.33
CA SER A 158 -1.46 -16.64 -7.37
C SER A 158 -1.04 -17.99 -6.83
N GLY A 159 -1.00 -18.12 -5.51
CA GLY A 159 -0.42 -19.27 -4.82
C GLY A 159 1.07 -19.10 -4.49
N GLU A 160 1.75 -18.11 -5.07
CA GLU A 160 3.08 -17.70 -4.62
C GLU A 160 3.01 -17.00 -3.26
N THR A 161 4.03 -17.25 -2.43
CA THR A 161 4.21 -16.57 -1.16
C THR A 161 4.49 -15.09 -1.40
N VAL A 162 3.99 -14.24 -0.50
CA VAL A 162 4.24 -12.79 -0.57
C VAL A 162 5.72 -12.48 -0.34
N ILE A 163 6.37 -13.26 0.51
CA ILE A 163 7.81 -13.15 0.81
C ILE A 163 8.60 -14.08 -0.12
N GLU A 164 9.65 -13.56 -0.75
CA GLU A 164 10.51 -14.34 -1.64
C GLU A 164 11.22 -15.50 -0.90
N PRO A 165 11.42 -16.67 -1.53
CA PRO A 165 12.07 -17.82 -0.88
C PRO A 165 13.44 -17.53 -0.27
N ALA A 166 14.28 -16.75 -0.94
CA ALA A 166 15.60 -16.36 -0.43
C ALA A 166 15.50 -15.51 0.85
N CYS A 167 14.46 -14.68 0.97
CA CYS A 167 14.18 -13.93 2.18
C CYS A 167 13.70 -14.85 3.30
N MET A 168 12.88 -15.85 2.98
CA MET A 168 12.43 -16.87 3.94
C MET A 168 13.59 -17.70 4.49
N GLU A 169 14.54 -18.10 3.64
CA GLU A 169 15.78 -18.77 4.08
C GLU A 169 16.57 -17.91 5.06
N TRP A 170 16.75 -16.62 4.74
CA TRP A 170 17.41 -15.70 5.65
C TRP A 170 16.65 -15.56 6.99
N LEU A 171 15.33 -15.38 6.97
CA LEU A 171 14.52 -15.33 8.19
C LEU A 171 14.73 -16.59 9.05
N HIS A 172 14.78 -17.77 8.44
CA HIS A 172 15.07 -19.01 9.15
C HIS A 172 16.43 -19.04 9.85
N THR A 173 17.44 -18.35 9.33
CA THR A 173 18.75 -18.24 10.01
C THR A 173 18.73 -17.30 11.22
N VAL A 174 17.78 -16.38 11.29
CA VAL A 174 17.67 -15.36 12.36
C VAL A 174 16.79 -15.85 13.51
N VAL A 175 15.85 -16.76 13.24
CA VAL A 175 14.92 -17.32 14.22
C VAL A 175 15.67 -17.93 15.42
N LYS A 176 15.20 -17.60 16.63
CA LYS A 176 15.75 -18.11 17.89
C LYS A 176 14.63 -18.31 18.92
N GLU A 177 14.83 -19.21 19.88
CA GLU A 177 13.86 -19.43 20.95
C GLU A 177 13.74 -18.20 21.87
N PRO A 178 12.53 -17.88 22.36
CA PRO A 178 12.34 -16.78 23.29
C PRO A 178 13.01 -17.08 24.63
N LYS A 179 13.55 -16.03 25.26
CA LYS A 179 14.16 -16.09 26.59
C LYS A 179 13.12 -16.36 27.67
N TYR A 180 11.93 -15.75 27.54
CA TYR A 180 10.82 -15.94 28.46
C TYR A 180 9.51 -16.17 27.72
N ARG A 181 8.63 -16.97 28.34
CA ARG A 181 7.25 -17.17 27.93
C ARG A 181 6.34 -16.84 29.11
N THR A 182 5.62 -15.73 29.03
CA THR A 182 4.82 -15.14 30.12
C THR A 182 3.40 -14.83 29.63
N GLY A 183 2.64 -14.04 30.39
CA GLY A 183 1.24 -13.72 30.11
C GLY A 183 0.25 -14.70 30.74
N ILE A 184 -1.04 -14.39 30.61
CA ILE A 184 -2.15 -15.12 31.25
C ILE A 184 -2.20 -16.59 30.78
N ASP A 185 -1.81 -16.83 29.53
CA ASP A 185 -1.85 -18.10 28.83
C ASP A 185 -0.46 -18.63 28.42
N ARG A 186 0.62 -18.00 28.91
CA ARG A 186 2.02 -18.28 28.52
C ARG A 186 2.33 -18.06 27.03
N ASN A 187 1.49 -17.31 26.31
CA ASN A 187 1.69 -17.03 24.89
C ASN A 187 2.42 -15.70 24.60
N PHE A 188 2.82 -14.95 25.61
CA PHE A 188 3.68 -13.78 25.43
C PHE A 188 5.15 -14.23 25.41
N TRP A 189 5.78 -14.15 24.25
CA TRP A 189 7.17 -14.52 24.01
C TRP A 189 8.06 -13.28 24.04
N ILE A 190 9.16 -13.35 24.80
CA ILE A 190 10.09 -12.24 25.00
C ILE A 190 11.50 -12.73 24.65
N TRP A 191 12.18 -12.02 23.75
CA TRP A 191 13.56 -12.32 23.34
C TRP A 191 14.59 -11.42 24.03
N GLU A 192 14.22 -10.16 24.30
CA GLU A 192 15.10 -9.18 24.94
C GLU A 192 14.36 -8.42 26.04
N ASP A 193 15.10 -8.09 27.09
CA ASP A 193 14.58 -7.33 28.23
C ASP A 193 14.48 -5.83 27.89
N TYR A 194 13.68 -5.08 28.64
CA TYR A 194 13.54 -3.64 28.49
C TYR A 194 14.88 -2.91 28.71
N ASP A 195 15.23 -2.04 27.78
CA ASP A 195 16.39 -1.15 27.82
C ASP A 195 15.90 0.32 27.85
N PRO A 196 16.07 1.03 28.99
CA PRO A 196 15.60 2.40 29.15
C PRO A 196 16.21 3.42 28.18
N SER A 197 17.29 3.08 27.48
CA SER A 197 17.92 3.96 26.49
C SER A 197 17.23 3.95 25.13
N CYS A 198 16.27 3.03 24.92
CA CYS A 198 15.67 2.74 23.63
C CYS A 198 14.18 3.06 23.61
N ASN A 199 13.66 3.32 22.41
CA ASN A 199 12.26 3.60 22.19
C ASN A 199 11.56 2.36 21.62
N TYR A 200 10.36 2.10 22.11
CA TYR A 200 9.61 0.91 21.75
C TYR A 200 8.31 1.26 21.03
N LEU A 201 7.99 0.45 20.02
CA LEU A 201 6.72 0.48 19.30
C LEU A 201 5.99 -0.82 19.60
N GLN A 202 4.76 -0.71 20.12
CA GLN A 202 3.86 -1.83 20.34
C GLN A 202 2.73 -1.78 19.32
N VAL A 203 2.70 -2.74 18.39
CA VAL A 203 1.66 -2.80 17.35
C VAL A 203 0.75 -3.98 17.61
N VAL A 204 -0.55 -3.74 17.51
CA VAL A 204 -1.60 -4.62 18.01
C VAL A 204 -2.64 -4.87 16.92
N ASP A 205 -2.91 -6.14 16.66
CA ASP A 205 -4.07 -6.59 15.90
C ASP A 205 -5.05 -7.30 16.85
N VAL A 206 -6.30 -6.88 16.84
CA VAL A 206 -7.32 -7.29 17.80
C VAL A 206 -8.34 -8.18 17.10
N ALA A 207 -8.43 -9.42 17.57
CA ALA A 207 -9.50 -10.34 17.21
C ALA A 207 -10.61 -10.37 18.28
N ARG A 208 -11.72 -11.00 17.93
CA ARG A 208 -12.93 -11.09 18.79
C ARG A 208 -12.74 -12.00 20.00
N GLY A 209 -11.79 -12.94 19.94
CA GLY A 209 -11.45 -13.89 21.01
C GLY A 209 -12.32 -15.16 21.04
N ASP A 210 -13.42 -15.22 20.28
CA ASP A 210 -14.33 -16.37 20.12
C ASP A 210 -14.24 -17.05 18.75
N GLY A 211 -13.50 -16.44 17.81
CA GLY A 211 -13.38 -16.86 16.42
C GLY A 211 -12.15 -17.73 16.11
N ALA A 212 -11.87 -17.87 14.82
CA ALA A 212 -10.64 -18.51 14.32
C ALA A 212 -9.40 -17.66 14.61
N ASP A 213 -9.55 -16.34 14.45
CA ASP A 213 -8.49 -15.33 14.48
C ASP A 213 -7.94 -15.08 15.89
N PHE A 214 -6.67 -14.69 15.98
CA PHE A 214 -5.96 -14.44 17.22
C PHE A 214 -5.78 -12.95 17.49
N SER A 215 -5.85 -12.56 18.76
CA SER A 215 -5.37 -11.24 19.16
C SER A 215 -3.87 -11.31 19.28
N THR A 216 -3.16 -10.39 18.62
CA THR A 216 -1.71 -10.39 18.53
C THR A 216 -1.11 -9.03 18.82
N PHE A 217 0.13 -9.02 19.29
CA PHE A 217 0.93 -7.79 19.27
C PHE A 217 2.41 -8.10 19.11
N HIS A 218 3.14 -7.13 18.58
CA HIS A 218 4.60 -7.11 18.50
C HIS A 218 5.17 -5.93 19.28
N ILE A 219 6.32 -6.12 19.92
CA ILE A 219 7.14 -5.07 20.52
C ILE A 219 8.41 -4.95 19.70
N ILE A 220 8.61 -3.77 19.12
CA ILE A 220 9.74 -3.49 18.23
C ILE A 220 10.62 -2.43 18.87
N LYS A 221 11.92 -2.72 18.95
CA LYS A 221 12.96 -1.76 19.34
C LYS A 221 13.25 -0.85 18.14
N LEU A 222 12.96 0.45 18.27
CA LEU A 222 12.98 1.37 17.13
C LEU A 222 14.38 1.69 16.60
N GLU A 223 15.40 1.64 17.44
CA GLU A 223 16.79 1.93 17.10
C GLU A 223 17.41 0.83 16.22
N THR A 224 17.08 -0.43 16.51
CA THR A 224 17.66 -1.59 15.82
C THR A 224 16.69 -2.34 14.91
N LEU A 225 15.40 -2.01 14.97
CA LEU A 225 14.30 -2.68 14.27
C LEU A 225 14.26 -4.20 14.57
N GLU A 226 14.47 -4.53 15.85
CA GLU A 226 14.37 -5.90 16.35
C GLU A 226 12.99 -6.13 16.97
N VAL A 227 12.32 -7.21 16.56
CA VAL A 227 11.09 -7.67 17.21
C VAL A 227 11.49 -8.42 18.48
N ILE A 228 11.37 -7.75 19.63
CA ILE A 228 11.87 -8.23 20.92
C ILE A 228 10.79 -8.89 21.78
N GLY A 229 9.51 -8.72 21.42
CA GLY A 229 8.37 -9.34 22.09
C GLY A 229 7.24 -9.61 21.13
N GLU A 230 6.53 -10.71 21.33
CA GLU A 230 5.41 -11.15 20.49
C GLU A 230 4.37 -11.84 21.36
N TYR A 231 3.10 -11.55 21.13
CA TYR A 231 1.99 -12.29 21.71
C TYR A 231 1.03 -12.76 20.63
N GLN A 232 0.51 -13.96 20.81
CA GLN A 232 -0.57 -14.53 19.99
C GLN A 232 -1.47 -15.39 20.86
N GLY A 233 -2.73 -14.99 21.04
CA GLY A 233 -3.65 -15.74 21.89
C GLY A 233 -5.11 -15.38 21.68
N LYS A 234 -6.01 -16.21 22.22
CA LYS A 234 -7.46 -15.98 22.20
C LYS A 234 -7.90 -15.43 23.55
N VAL A 235 -7.92 -14.11 23.65
CA VAL A 235 -8.24 -13.39 24.88
C VAL A 235 -9.33 -12.38 24.60
N THR A 236 -10.21 -12.18 25.59
CA THR A 236 -11.29 -11.20 25.47
C THR A 236 -10.73 -9.79 25.36
N PRO A 237 -11.35 -8.88 24.58
CA PRO A 237 -10.85 -7.51 24.40
C PRO A 237 -10.59 -6.75 25.72
N ASP A 238 -11.34 -7.02 26.79
CA ASP A 238 -11.12 -6.42 28.11
C ASP A 238 -9.79 -6.83 28.74
N LEU A 239 -9.53 -8.14 28.80
CA LEU A 239 -8.30 -8.67 29.36
C LEU A 239 -7.11 -8.30 28.47
N PHE A 240 -7.33 -8.27 27.15
CA PHE A 240 -6.31 -7.86 26.20
C PHE A 240 -5.91 -6.39 26.42
N ALA A 241 -6.87 -5.46 26.55
CA ALA A 241 -6.60 -4.06 26.84
C ALA A 241 -5.81 -3.86 28.15
N LYS A 242 -6.15 -4.60 29.20
CA LYS A 242 -5.41 -4.57 30.48
C LYS A 242 -3.95 -5.03 30.30
N MET A 243 -3.76 -6.14 29.59
CA MET A 243 -2.43 -6.68 29.29
C MET A 243 -1.60 -5.69 28.45
N LEU A 244 -2.19 -5.09 27.42
CA LEU A 244 -1.54 -4.08 26.59
C LEU A 244 -1.10 -2.86 27.40
N ASN A 245 -1.98 -2.31 28.25
CA ASN A 245 -1.64 -1.18 29.11
C ASN A 245 -0.48 -1.49 30.08
N GLN A 246 -0.48 -2.68 30.69
CA GLN A 246 0.59 -3.09 31.59
C GLN A 246 1.92 -3.22 30.83
N ILE A 247 1.93 -3.99 29.75
CA ILE A 247 3.14 -4.26 28.96
C ILE A 247 3.68 -2.98 28.34
N GLY A 248 2.83 -2.14 27.74
CA GLY A 248 3.26 -0.87 27.14
C GLY A 248 3.95 0.05 28.15
N ARG A 249 3.49 0.07 29.41
CA ARG A 249 4.13 0.81 30.51
C ARG A 249 5.43 0.18 30.97
N GLU A 250 5.51 -1.15 31.03
CA GLU A 250 6.74 -1.88 31.36
C GLU A 250 7.86 -1.59 30.35
N PHE A 251 7.51 -1.39 29.07
CA PHE A 251 8.45 -1.00 28.01
C PHE A 251 8.56 0.52 27.81
N GLY A 252 8.49 1.29 28.91
CA GLY A 252 8.79 2.72 28.89
C GLY A 252 7.71 3.61 28.25
N ASN A 253 6.44 3.22 28.36
CA ASN A 253 5.32 3.85 27.64
C ASN A 253 5.49 3.79 26.12
N ALA A 254 5.71 2.56 25.61
CA ALA A 254 5.87 2.28 24.19
C ALA A 254 4.76 2.96 23.35
N MET A 255 5.10 3.44 22.16
CA MET A 255 4.09 3.97 21.25
C MET A 255 3.14 2.82 20.87
N MET A 256 1.86 2.95 21.19
CA MET A 256 0.89 1.88 20.98
C MET A 256 0.05 2.15 19.75
N VAL A 257 0.15 1.25 18.76
CA VAL A 257 -0.61 1.30 17.51
C VAL A 257 -1.57 0.13 17.50
N VAL A 258 -2.86 0.40 17.70
CA VAL A 258 -3.91 -0.62 17.62
C VAL A 258 -4.63 -0.49 16.29
N GLU A 259 -4.85 -1.60 15.58
CA GLU A 259 -5.73 -1.61 14.42
C GLU A 259 -7.17 -1.26 14.83
N ASN A 260 -7.74 -0.21 14.24
CA ASN A 260 -9.05 0.32 14.61
C ASN A 260 -10.21 -0.36 13.85
N ASN A 261 -10.18 -1.70 13.82
CA ASN A 261 -11.31 -2.49 13.33
C ASN A 261 -12.48 -2.44 14.36
N ASN A 262 -13.64 -3.03 14.03
CA ASN A 262 -14.84 -2.99 14.89
C ASN A 262 -14.57 -3.37 16.36
N ILE A 263 -13.68 -4.33 16.62
CA ILE A 263 -13.36 -4.81 17.98
C ILE A 263 -12.18 -4.02 18.57
N GLY A 264 -11.25 -3.58 17.73
CA GLY A 264 -10.13 -2.72 18.09
C GLY A 264 -10.57 -1.41 18.73
N TYR A 265 -11.70 -0.83 18.30
CA TYR A 265 -12.29 0.35 18.97
C TYR A 265 -12.57 0.10 20.46
N THR A 266 -13.07 -1.09 20.83
CA THR A 266 -13.32 -1.42 22.24
C THR A 266 -12.04 -1.48 23.07
N VAL A 267 -10.93 -1.92 22.47
CA VAL A 267 -9.62 -1.94 23.13
C VAL A 267 -9.07 -0.52 23.26
N LEU A 268 -9.19 0.29 22.20
CA LEU A 268 -8.78 1.70 22.19
C LEU A 268 -9.51 2.53 23.26
N ASP A 269 -10.82 2.38 23.38
CA ASP A 269 -11.62 3.09 24.38
C ASP A 269 -11.16 2.76 25.81
N LYS A 270 -10.87 1.49 26.09
CA LYS A 270 -10.34 1.05 27.40
C LYS A 270 -8.94 1.57 27.67
N LEU A 271 -8.08 1.60 26.65
CA LEU A 271 -6.73 2.17 26.80
C LEU A 271 -6.80 3.68 27.09
N ALA A 272 -7.77 4.38 26.50
CA ALA A 272 -8.05 5.78 26.82
C ALA A 272 -8.58 5.94 28.25
N GLU A 273 -9.52 5.09 28.69
CA GLU A 273 -10.01 5.06 30.09
C GLU A 273 -8.89 4.79 31.11
N PHE A 274 -7.95 3.90 30.77
CA PHE A 274 -6.76 3.63 31.59
C PHE A 274 -5.72 4.76 31.57
N GLY A 275 -5.93 5.81 30.76
CA GLY A 275 -5.02 6.94 30.63
C GLY A 275 -3.65 6.52 30.07
N TYR A 276 -3.63 5.67 29.04
CA TYR A 276 -2.38 5.32 28.36
C TYR A 276 -1.78 6.56 27.67
N PRO A 277 -0.51 6.91 27.94
CA PRO A 277 0.03 8.22 27.58
C PRO A 277 0.58 8.34 26.14
N ASN A 278 0.75 7.22 25.42
CA ASN A 278 1.42 7.20 24.11
C ASN A 278 0.63 6.38 23.07
N LEU A 279 -0.64 6.72 22.90
CA LEU A 279 -1.51 6.05 21.92
C LEU A 279 -1.39 6.71 20.55
N TYR A 280 -1.32 5.91 19.49
CA TYR A 280 -1.25 6.39 18.12
C TYR A 280 -2.60 6.94 17.64
N TYR A 281 -2.60 8.11 16.99
CA TYR A 281 -3.77 8.70 16.34
C TYR A 281 -3.49 8.98 14.86
N SER A 282 -4.51 8.82 14.03
CA SER A 282 -4.45 9.11 12.59
C SER A 282 -5.58 10.04 12.14
N ILE A 283 -5.37 10.78 11.05
CA ILE A 283 -6.41 11.61 10.41
C ILE A 283 -7.30 10.74 9.52
N LYS A 284 -8.63 10.82 9.66
CA LYS A 284 -9.63 10.06 8.86
C LYS A 284 -9.41 10.09 7.34
N ALA A 285 -8.87 11.19 6.81
CA ALA A 285 -8.70 11.40 5.37
C ALA A 285 -7.30 11.03 4.87
N THR A 286 -6.25 11.54 5.52
CA THR A 286 -4.86 11.41 5.04
C THR A 286 -4.12 10.22 5.63
N HIS A 287 -4.65 9.60 6.69
CA HIS A 287 -3.96 8.57 7.49
C HIS A 287 -2.62 9.05 8.08
N GLU A 288 -2.38 10.36 8.08
CA GLU A 288 -1.21 10.97 8.69
C GLU A 288 -1.27 10.82 10.21
N TYR A 289 -0.12 10.54 10.80
CA TYR A 289 0.05 10.46 12.23
C TYR A 289 -0.11 11.83 12.87
N ILE A 290 -0.82 11.87 14.01
CA ILE A 290 -0.89 13.04 14.87
C ILE A 290 -0.53 12.61 16.30
N GLU A 291 0.20 13.48 16.99
CA GLU A 291 0.50 13.32 18.42
C GLU A 291 -0.79 13.40 19.26
N GLN A 292 -0.90 12.57 20.30
CA GLN A 292 -2.11 12.42 21.13
C GLN A 292 -2.65 13.77 21.65
N HIS A 293 -1.78 14.66 22.11
CA HIS A 293 -2.20 15.97 22.62
C HIS A 293 -2.81 16.88 21.54
N GLN A 294 -2.43 16.73 20.27
CA GLN A 294 -3.03 17.49 19.17
C GLN A 294 -4.32 16.82 18.67
N ALA A 295 -4.44 15.50 18.85
CA ALA A 295 -5.63 14.74 18.48
C ALA A 295 -6.85 15.13 19.33
N GLU A 296 -6.66 15.42 20.62
CA GLU A 296 -7.73 15.86 21.54
C GLU A 296 -8.46 17.13 21.06
N TYR A 297 -7.78 18.01 20.32
CA TYR A 297 -8.35 19.26 19.80
C TYR A 297 -8.85 19.17 18.35
N ARG A 298 -8.67 18.04 17.65
CA ARG A 298 -9.05 17.86 16.25
C ARG A 298 -10.20 16.86 16.10
N THR A 299 -11.34 17.33 15.64
CA THR A 299 -12.56 16.52 15.40
C THR A 299 -12.37 15.39 14.36
N ASN A 300 -11.31 15.46 13.55
CA ASN A 300 -11.02 14.50 12.47
C ASN A 300 -9.94 13.45 12.84
N ALA A 301 -9.40 13.50 14.07
CA ALA A 301 -8.46 12.50 14.56
C ALA A 301 -9.20 11.24 15.02
N VAL A 302 -8.65 10.06 14.71
CA VAL A 302 -9.16 8.76 15.12
C VAL A 302 -8.05 7.98 15.81
N PRO A 303 -8.32 7.38 16.98
CA PRO A 303 -7.34 6.52 17.63
C PRO A 303 -7.04 5.28 16.78
N GLY A 304 -5.80 4.84 16.79
CA GLY A 304 -5.35 3.64 16.09
C GLY A 304 -5.08 3.82 14.60
N PHE A 305 -4.81 2.69 13.95
CA PHE A 305 -4.48 2.59 12.53
C PHE A 305 -5.62 1.95 11.73
N THR A 306 -6.00 2.58 10.63
CA THR A 306 -7.07 2.10 9.75
C THR A 306 -6.53 1.25 8.59
N THR A 307 -6.79 -0.05 8.65
CA THR A 307 -6.56 -0.95 7.52
C THR A 307 -7.73 -0.91 6.55
N SER A 308 -7.48 -0.44 5.33
CA SER A 308 -8.47 -0.29 4.25
C SER A 308 -8.01 -1.03 3.00
N MET A 309 -8.88 -1.15 1.99
CA MET A 309 -8.51 -1.70 0.69
C MET A 309 -7.33 -0.96 0.03
N LYS A 310 -7.10 0.31 0.39
CA LYS A 310 -5.97 1.11 -0.10
C LYS A 310 -4.71 0.94 0.75
N THR A 311 -4.83 0.90 2.07
CA THR A 311 -3.66 0.84 2.98
C THR A 311 -3.12 -0.57 3.15
N ARG A 312 -3.95 -1.62 3.08
CA ARG A 312 -3.51 -3.02 3.23
C ARG A 312 -2.42 -3.43 2.22
N PRO A 313 -2.53 -3.15 0.90
CA PRO A 313 -1.45 -3.45 -0.03
C PRO A 313 -0.16 -2.68 0.27
N LEU A 314 -0.28 -1.44 0.76
CA LEU A 314 0.87 -0.57 1.04
C LEU A 314 1.67 -1.05 2.26
N ILE A 315 0.98 -1.43 3.35
CA ILE A 315 1.66 -1.96 4.55
C ILE A 315 2.36 -3.29 4.25
N VAL A 316 1.74 -4.15 3.43
CA VAL A 316 2.33 -5.44 3.04
C VAL A 316 3.54 -5.23 2.13
N ALA A 317 3.46 -4.31 1.17
CA ALA A 317 4.61 -3.95 0.34
C ALA A 317 5.78 -3.40 1.19
N LYS A 318 5.48 -2.61 2.23
CA LYS A 318 6.51 -2.12 3.16
C LYS A 318 7.13 -3.24 3.99
N LEU A 319 6.33 -4.20 4.46
CA LEU A 319 6.86 -5.38 5.14
C LEU A 319 7.83 -6.16 4.25
N GLU A 320 7.43 -6.43 3.00
CA GLU A 320 8.29 -7.10 2.01
C GLU A 320 9.60 -6.32 1.80
N GLU A 321 9.52 -5.00 1.64
CA GLU A 321 10.69 -4.13 1.47
C GLU A 321 11.66 -4.23 2.66
N PHE A 322 11.13 -4.18 3.90
CA PHE A 322 11.93 -4.26 5.12
C PHE A 322 12.64 -5.61 5.26
N ILE A 323 11.95 -6.70 4.91
CA ILE A 323 12.52 -8.05 4.94
C ILE A 323 13.57 -8.22 3.85
N ARG A 324 13.25 -7.81 2.62
CA ARG A 324 14.14 -7.93 1.45
C ARG A 324 15.46 -7.17 1.65
N ASN A 325 15.38 -5.98 2.25
CA ASN A 325 16.54 -5.16 2.57
C ASN A 325 17.20 -5.52 3.91
N LYS A 326 16.71 -6.57 4.61
CA LYS A 326 17.21 -7.03 5.92
C LYS A 326 17.23 -5.94 7.00
N LEU A 327 16.26 -5.03 6.94
CA LEU A 327 16.14 -3.90 7.87
C LEU A 327 15.52 -4.31 9.20
N ILE A 328 14.64 -5.31 9.20
CA ILE A 328 13.93 -5.78 10.40
C ILE A 328 14.39 -7.18 10.80
N ARG A 329 14.63 -7.42 12.10
CA ARG A 329 15.01 -8.74 12.61
C ARG A 329 13.83 -9.36 13.35
N ILE A 330 13.41 -10.53 12.87
CA ILE A 330 12.26 -11.27 13.38
C ILE A 330 12.76 -12.59 13.97
N TYR A 331 12.59 -12.74 15.28
CA TYR A 331 13.07 -13.93 15.99
C TYR A 331 12.03 -15.04 16.10
N SER A 332 10.74 -14.73 15.92
CA SER A 332 9.65 -15.66 16.15
C SER A 332 9.49 -16.70 15.06
N THR A 333 9.47 -17.98 15.48
CA THR A 333 9.04 -19.10 14.64
C THR A 333 7.58 -18.97 14.19
N ARG A 334 6.69 -18.39 15.02
CA ARG A 334 5.25 -18.26 14.71
C ARG A 334 5.03 -17.31 13.55
N THR A 335 5.59 -16.10 13.65
CA THR A 335 5.51 -15.09 12.58
C THR A 335 6.11 -15.62 11.28
N VAL A 336 7.29 -16.25 11.33
CA VAL A 336 7.92 -16.81 10.11
C VAL A 336 7.08 -17.94 9.51
N ASN A 337 6.40 -18.75 10.32
CA ASN A 337 5.51 -19.79 9.82
C ASN A 337 4.24 -19.22 9.17
N GLU A 338 3.66 -18.13 9.69
CA GLU A 338 2.57 -17.44 9.02
C GLU A 338 3.03 -16.83 7.69
N MET A 339 4.23 -16.27 7.62
CA MET A 339 4.80 -15.75 6.37
C MET A 339 4.94 -16.82 5.27
N LYS A 340 5.19 -18.08 5.63
CA LYS A 340 5.24 -19.20 4.67
C LYS A 340 3.90 -19.45 4.00
N THR A 341 2.81 -19.23 4.72
CA THR A 341 1.46 -19.50 4.24
C THR A 341 0.73 -18.22 3.83
N PHE A 342 1.41 -17.08 3.90
CA PHE A 342 0.94 -15.80 3.42
C PHE A 342 1.18 -15.70 1.92
N ILE A 343 0.10 -15.87 1.14
CA ILE A 343 0.15 -15.98 -0.30
C ILE A 343 -0.64 -14.87 -0.97
N TRP A 344 -0.40 -14.72 -2.26
CA TRP A 344 -1.26 -13.94 -3.11
C TRP A 344 -2.43 -14.79 -3.60
N ARG A 345 -3.66 -14.31 -3.34
CA ARG A 345 -4.89 -14.94 -3.82
C ARG A 345 -5.77 -13.89 -4.48
N ASN A 346 -6.08 -14.09 -5.77
CA ASN A 346 -6.90 -13.16 -6.57
C ASN A 346 -6.39 -11.70 -6.46
N GLY A 347 -5.07 -11.52 -6.55
CA GLY A 347 -4.45 -10.21 -6.45
C GLY A 347 -4.29 -9.66 -5.02
N LYS A 348 -4.85 -10.29 -3.98
CA LYS A 348 -4.79 -9.83 -2.58
C LYS A 348 -3.84 -10.67 -1.72
N PRO A 349 -3.05 -10.05 -0.82
CA PRO A 349 -2.20 -10.79 0.10
C PRO A 349 -3.02 -11.25 1.31
N GLN A 350 -3.03 -12.55 1.54
CA GLN A 350 -3.80 -13.19 2.61
C GLN A 350 -3.22 -14.57 2.94
N ALA A 351 -3.54 -15.07 4.14
CA ALA A 351 -3.21 -16.44 4.49
C ALA A 351 -3.92 -17.45 3.56
N MET A 352 -3.26 -18.60 3.35
CA MET A 352 -3.89 -19.79 2.80
C MET A 352 -5.09 -20.21 3.64
N LYS A 353 -6.07 -20.86 3.02
CA LYS A 353 -7.28 -21.33 3.72
C LYS A 353 -6.90 -22.25 4.89
N GLY A 354 -7.31 -21.90 6.10
CA GLY A 354 -7.03 -22.66 7.32
C GLY A 354 -5.76 -22.22 8.08
N TYR A 355 -5.06 -21.20 7.59
CA TYR A 355 -3.95 -20.53 8.27
C TYR A 355 -4.34 -19.09 8.62
N ASN A 356 -3.57 -18.48 9.52
CA ASN A 356 -3.78 -17.09 9.96
C ASN A 356 -2.69 -16.17 9.40
N ASP A 357 -3.00 -14.88 9.31
CA ASP A 357 -2.09 -13.81 8.93
C ASP A 357 -1.97 -12.71 10.00
N ASP A 358 -2.56 -12.90 11.19
CA ASP A 358 -2.66 -11.88 12.24
C ASP A 358 -1.28 -11.31 12.64
N LEU A 359 -0.27 -12.16 12.86
CA LEU A 359 1.07 -11.69 13.23
C LEU A 359 1.76 -10.96 12.08
N VAL A 360 1.53 -11.41 10.85
CA VAL A 360 2.10 -10.81 9.64
C VAL A 360 1.50 -9.43 9.40
N ILE A 361 0.18 -9.27 9.58
CA ILE A 361 -0.51 -8.00 9.40
C ILE A 361 -0.12 -7.01 10.49
N ALA A 362 -0.09 -7.42 11.76
CA ALA A 362 0.40 -6.57 12.85
C ALA A 362 1.83 -6.06 12.58
N LEU A 363 2.72 -6.93 12.09
CA LEU A 363 4.09 -6.55 11.74
C LEU A 363 4.16 -5.62 10.52
N ALA A 364 3.28 -5.81 9.54
CA ALA A 364 3.19 -4.94 8.37
C ALA A 364 2.78 -3.51 8.75
N ILE A 365 1.80 -3.36 9.65
CA ILE A 365 1.41 -2.06 10.21
C ILE A 365 2.62 -1.41 10.88
N ALA A 366 3.41 -2.17 11.64
CA ALA A 366 4.58 -1.64 12.33
C ALA A 366 5.63 -1.07 11.37
N CYS A 367 5.93 -1.77 10.27
CA CYS A 367 6.86 -1.30 9.24
C CYS A 367 6.35 -0.02 8.58
N TRP A 368 5.05 0.05 8.29
CA TRP A 368 4.43 1.23 7.70
C TRP A 368 4.49 2.45 8.64
N VAL A 369 4.08 2.28 9.90
CA VAL A 369 4.08 3.37 10.89
C VAL A 369 5.50 3.85 11.17
N ARG A 370 6.48 2.95 11.22
CA ARG A 370 7.89 3.34 11.38
C ARG A 370 8.37 4.27 10.27
N ASP A 371 8.06 3.95 9.02
CA ASP A 371 8.50 4.73 7.86
C ASP A 371 7.76 6.08 7.79
N THR A 372 6.43 6.03 7.91
CA THR A 372 5.56 7.20 7.70
C THR A 372 5.45 8.14 8.89
N ALA A 373 5.27 7.62 10.10
CA ALA A 373 5.02 8.47 11.27
C ALA A 373 6.33 8.91 11.94
N ILE A 374 7.28 7.99 12.10
CA ILE A 374 8.47 8.24 12.94
C ILE A 374 9.59 8.88 12.11
N GLN A 375 9.81 8.39 10.88
CA GLN A 375 10.88 8.90 10.03
C GLN A 375 10.56 10.25 9.40
N ALA A 376 9.34 10.44 8.89
CA ALA A 376 8.91 11.73 8.34
C ALA A 376 8.88 12.83 9.40
N ASN A 377 8.31 12.57 10.59
CA ASN A 377 8.30 13.56 11.68
C ASN A 377 9.70 13.93 12.16
N SER A 378 10.64 12.96 12.22
CA SER A 378 12.03 13.28 12.58
C SER A 378 12.68 14.22 11.56
N ARG A 379 12.37 14.05 10.27
CA ARG A 379 12.84 14.95 9.20
C ARG A 379 12.18 16.31 9.34
N ASP A 380 10.86 16.38 9.52
CA ASP A 380 10.12 17.64 9.64
C ASP A 380 10.51 18.42 10.90
N LEU A 381 10.73 17.75 12.04
CA LEU A 381 11.27 18.36 13.26
C LEU A 381 12.69 18.89 13.05
N ASN A 382 13.54 18.14 12.35
CA ASN A 382 14.89 18.59 12.03
C ASN A 382 14.86 19.78 11.05
N TYR A 383 13.93 19.79 10.08
CA TYR A 383 13.69 20.95 9.22
C TYR A 383 13.20 22.16 10.02
N GLN A 384 12.23 21.99 10.92
CA GLN A 384 11.73 23.06 11.77
C GLN A 384 12.80 23.62 12.71
N LYS A 385 13.63 22.75 13.31
CA LYS A 385 14.78 23.17 14.12
C LYS A 385 15.79 23.93 13.28
N ALA A 386 16.17 23.40 12.11
CA ALA A 386 17.07 24.10 11.19
C ALA A 386 16.51 25.45 10.73
N PHE A 387 15.19 25.54 10.49
CA PHE A 387 14.53 26.81 10.18
C PHE A 387 14.54 27.76 11.38
N ALA A 388 14.21 27.30 12.58
CA ALA A 388 14.22 28.11 13.80
C ALA A 388 15.63 28.61 14.13
N ASP A 389 16.66 27.77 13.98
CA ASP A 389 18.06 28.13 14.15
C ASP A 389 18.55 29.10 13.07
N SER A 390 17.97 29.03 11.85
CA SER A 390 18.26 29.96 10.76
C SER A 390 17.55 31.33 10.90
N ILE A 391 16.52 31.44 11.75
CA ILE A 391 15.88 32.71 12.05
C ILE A 391 16.79 33.50 13.00
N ILE A 392 17.65 34.31 12.40
CA ILE A 392 18.43 35.33 13.11
C ILE A 392 17.46 36.45 13.49
N THR A 393 17.09 36.53 14.77
CA THR A 393 16.39 37.70 15.31
C THR A 393 17.36 38.89 15.32
N SER A 394 17.34 39.70 14.27
CA SER A 394 18.00 41.01 14.27
C SER A 394 17.18 41.98 15.11
N ASN A 395 17.49 42.12 16.39
CA ASN A 395 17.05 43.30 17.14
C ASN A 395 17.79 44.52 16.57
N THR A 396 17.15 45.23 15.64
CA THR A 396 17.63 46.52 15.14
C THR A 396 17.42 47.60 16.20
N THR A 397 18.15 47.53 17.30
CA THR A 397 18.48 48.76 18.05
C THR A 397 19.54 49.50 17.26
N PHE A 398 19.09 50.41 16.40
CA PHE A 398 19.98 51.27 15.61
C PHE A 398 20.74 52.19 16.58
N ASN A 399 22.01 51.89 16.83
CA ASN A 399 22.86 52.71 17.69
C ASN A 399 23.37 53.91 16.87
N THR A 400 22.75 55.08 17.03
CA THR A 400 23.08 56.31 16.30
C THR A 400 24.34 57.02 16.80
N ARG A 401 25.15 56.37 17.64
CA ARG A 401 26.34 56.97 18.29
C ARG A 401 27.59 56.84 17.43
N VAL A 402 28.35 57.93 17.31
CA VAL A 402 29.57 58.02 16.50
C VAL A 402 30.78 57.45 17.25
N LYS A 403 31.70 56.80 16.52
CA LYS A 403 32.91 56.14 17.05
C LYS A 403 33.74 57.12 17.91
N GLY A 404 33.84 56.83 19.21
CA GLY A 404 34.59 57.64 20.20
C GLY A 404 33.74 58.29 21.30
N GLN A 405 32.41 58.21 21.23
CA GLN A 405 31.52 58.66 22.31
C GLN A 405 31.54 57.66 23.48
N HIS A 406 31.50 58.15 24.73
CA HIS A 406 31.56 57.29 25.92
C HIS A 406 30.38 56.29 25.93
N GLY A 407 30.69 54.99 25.95
CA GLY A 407 29.71 53.90 25.84
C GLY A 407 29.51 53.32 24.42
N TYR A 408 30.32 53.68 23.42
CA TYR A 408 30.32 53.03 22.10
C TYR A 408 30.86 51.59 22.20
N LYS A 409 30.02 50.58 21.90
CA LYS A 409 30.45 49.20 21.64
C LYS A 409 30.43 48.95 20.14
N ARG A 410 31.47 48.29 19.62
CA ARG A 410 31.59 47.91 18.21
C ARG A 410 30.55 46.84 17.92
N ASP A 411 29.56 47.13 17.07
CA ASP A 411 28.54 46.15 16.69
C ASP A 411 29.14 45.15 15.69
N ASN A 412 29.29 43.90 16.13
CA ASN A 412 29.77 42.75 15.34
C ASN A 412 28.71 42.25 14.31
N ILE A 413 27.94 43.15 13.71
CA ILE A 413 26.88 42.80 12.75
C ILE A 413 27.50 42.28 11.45
N LEU A 414 28.61 42.87 11.02
CA LEU A 414 29.35 42.41 9.84
C LEU A 414 29.96 41.02 10.05
N ASP A 415 30.50 40.72 11.24
CA ASP A 415 31.08 39.41 11.54
C ASP A 415 29.99 38.32 11.55
N LYS A 416 28.83 38.59 12.15
CA LYS A 416 27.68 37.67 12.15
C LYS A 416 27.07 37.44 10.77
N MET A 417 27.06 38.46 9.90
CA MET A 417 26.64 38.29 8.50
C MET A 417 27.64 37.47 7.68
N THR A 418 28.91 37.49 8.06
CA THR A 418 29.96 36.70 7.41
C THR A 418 29.85 35.24 7.83
N GLU A 419 29.66 34.97 9.13
CA GLU A 419 29.37 33.63 9.66
C GLU A 419 28.08 33.02 9.05
N ALA A 420 27.00 33.80 8.92
CA ALA A 420 25.77 33.34 8.29
C ALA A 420 25.95 32.99 6.80
N LYS A 421 26.81 33.72 6.09
CA LYS A 421 27.16 33.42 4.68
C LYS A 421 27.98 32.14 4.54
N ASP A 422 28.87 31.88 5.48
CA ASP A 422 29.69 30.67 5.48
C ASP A 422 28.85 29.44 5.85
N LEU A 423 27.94 29.56 6.82
CA LEU A 423 26.95 28.53 7.14
C LEU A 423 26.04 28.21 5.93
N TYR A 424 25.56 29.23 5.24
CA TYR A 424 24.72 29.06 4.04
C TYR A 424 25.45 28.34 2.90
N LYS A 425 26.76 28.60 2.74
CA LYS A 425 27.62 27.85 1.80
C LYS A 425 27.78 26.39 2.21
N GLU A 426 27.90 26.11 3.51
CA GLU A 426 28.08 24.76 4.05
C GLU A 426 26.82 23.88 3.84
N PHE A 427 25.62 24.48 3.89
CA PHE A 427 24.35 23.80 3.65
C PHE A 427 23.85 23.87 2.20
N MET A 428 24.64 24.42 1.27
CA MET A 428 24.18 24.60 -0.13
C MET A 428 23.95 23.28 -0.87
N TRP A 429 24.54 22.16 -0.41
CA TRP A 429 24.32 20.82 -0.97
C TRP A 429 22.92 20.25 -0.66
N ILE A 430 22.19 20.84 0.30
CA ILE A 430 20.82 20.46 0.66
C ILE A 430 19.79 21.06 -0.32
N ILE A 431 20.16 22.10 -1.07
CA ILE A 431 19.26 22.86 -1.96
C ILE A 431 19.39 22.39 -3.43
N LYS A 432 19.81 21.14 -3.70
CA LYS A 432 19.81 20.56 -5.05
C LYS A 432 19.02 19.28 -5.17
#